data_AF-A0A4U0SRL6-F1
#
_entry.id   AF-A0A4U0SRL6-F1
#
_cell.length_a   1.000
_cell.length_b   1.000
_cell.length_c   1.000
_cell.angle_alpha   90.00
_cell.angle_beta   90.00
_cell.angle_gamma   90.00
#
_symmetry.space_group_name_H-M   'P 1'
#
loop_
_entity.id
_entity.type
_entity.pdbx_description
1 polymer ?
#
loop_
_entity_poly.entity_id
_entity_poly.type
_entity_poly.pdbx_seq_one_letter_code
_entity_poly.pdbx_strand_id
1 'polypeptide(L)'
;MHAAAASRLGASDPHQDGPPDYRLVPPAIAAWIAAALTLGAPGKAAAVCAGAAVLVALLLLVPRRLCAPGSRPAAWCVPTAGTRSERPAQSAPGRVAGIRTTAAGQALGLPAAMTLLCAATATTAAALHAADLHRGPVPRLAAQHGHARVELLLTGDPRTLRPHVRGAARAPAAVVVEADAVRVTAEGRTTAVRTPVLVIAGQPVAAWLRLLPTTRIAVQARLAPSTRPGDRIAAILSVHGPPRITGAPTPTQREAGRLRAGLRTATDHLPPDARALLPGLVTGDTSRITPELQEVFQTTDLTHLTAVSGSNLAILLMLLIGPPGIAIRAERRGLAPRIGIPLRLTAVLGGVLTIGFVIVCRPDPSVLRAAVCGLITLLAIGTGRRRTLIPALATAVLLLLLYDPWLARSYGFLLSVLATAALLTIAPRWSAALQRRRVPPRLAEVLAAAAAAQAVCAPVVAVLAAHVSLVAIPCNLLAELAVAPATVLGFAALAAAPLAMPVAKALAWLAGWPTGWIVIVARRGAALPGASVGWPGSWLGALALATVTVLVVTFARRLLRHPWLCTAAVLILLLVVLRPVPIPGAITGWPPPGWRLVVCDVFPVRSAC
;
A
#
# COMPACT_ATOMS: atom_id res chain seq x y z
N MET A 1 -62.60 1.89 -1.00
CA MET A 1 -61.90 1.78 -2.30
C MET A 1 -60.77 2.81 -2.38
N HIS A 2 -59.61 2.47 -1.81
CA HIS A 2 -58.36 3.23 -1.92
C HIS A 2 -57.24 2.23 -2.20
N ALA A 3 -56.90 2.02 -3.47
CA ALA A 3 -55.74 1.22 -3.89
C ALA A 3 -55.42 1.47 -5.36
N ALA A 4 -54.53 2.42 -5.67
CA ALA A 4 -53.70 2.41 -6.90
C ALA A 4 -52.57 3.49 -6.90
N ALA A 5 -52.15 4.02 -5.76
CA ALA A 5 -50.93 4.83 -5.66
C ALA A 5 -49.77 3.93 -5.22
N ALA A 6 -49.19 3.18 -6.15
CA ALA A 6 -48.04 2.31 -5.90
C ALA A 6 -46.72 3.11 -5.96
N SER A 7 -46.55 4.09 -5.07
CA SER A 7 -45.23 4.52 -4.63
C SER A 7 -45.33 5.15 -3.24
N ARG A 8 -44.93 4.42 -2.20
CA ARG A 8 -44.75 5.00 -0.86
C ARG A 8 -43.59 5.99 -0.92
N LEU A 9 -43.89 7.27 -0.75
CA LEU A 9 -42.95 8.29 -0.27
C LEU A 9 -42.31 7.75 1.02
N GLY A 10 -41.10 7.20 0.92
CA GLY A 10 -40.42 6.55 2.05
C GLY A 10 -39.56 5.33 1.72
N ALA A 11 -39.57 4.81 0.48
CA ALA A 11 -38.60 3.82 0.05
C ALA A 11 -37.26 4.52 -0.27
N SER A 12 -36.39 4.64 0.73
CA SER A 12 -34.99 4.99 0.52
C SER A 12 -34.31 3.81 -0.17
N ASP A 13 -34.27 3.89 -1.51
CA ASP A 13 -33.51 2.97 -2.35
C ASP A 13 -32.02 3.13 -1.99
N PRO A 14 -31.35 2.12 -1.40
CA PRO A 14 -30.02 2.25 -0.84
C PRO A 14 -28.90 2.37 -1.88
N HIS A 15 -29.24 2.35 -3.18
CA HIS A 15 -28.30 2.40 -4.29
C HIS A 15 -28.15 3.79 -4.94
N GLN A 16 -28.85 4.82 -4.46
CA GLN A 16 -28.54 6.19 -4.85
C GLN A 16 -27.38 6.73 -4.01
N ASP A 17 -26.16 6.26 -4.33
CA ASP A 17 -24.94 6.94 -3.92
C ASP A 17 -24.98 8.35 -4.52
N GLY A 18 -24.97 9.38 -3.67
CA GLY A 18 -24.78 10.76 -4.11
C GLY A 18 -23.48 10.90 -4.93
N PRO A 19 -23.32 11.97 -5.72
CA PRO A 19 -22.12 12.15 -6.54
C PRO A 19 -20.86 12.02 -5.68
N PRO A 20 -19.85 11.25 -6.11
CA PRO A 20 -18.65 11.01 -5.33
C PRO A 20 -17.96 12.33 -4.96
N ASP A 21 -17.69 12.51 -3.67
CA ASP A 21 -16.98 13.69 -3.16
C ASP A 21 -15.47 13.55 -3.41
N TYR A 22 -14.96 14.35 -4.34
CA TYR A 22 -13.54 14.38 -4.73
C TYR A 22 -12.75 15.52 -4.09
N ARG A 23 -13.34 16.33 -3.19
CA ARG A 23 -12.72 17.56 -2.67
C ARG A 23 -11.38 17.34 -1.97
N LEU A 24 -11.18 16.17 -1.34
CA LEU A 24 -9.95 15.83 -0.62
C LEU A 24 -8.87 15.17 -1.51
N VAL A 25 -9.17 14.83 -2.75
CA VAL A 25 -8.20 14.16 -3.66
C VAL A 25 -7.06 15.10 -4.08
N PRO A 26 -7.30 16.34 -4.54
CA PRO A 26 -6.21 17.24 -4.92
C PRO A 26 -5.27 17.58 -3.75
N PRO A 27 -5.75 17.90 -2.53
CA PRO A 27 -4.87 18.08 -1.36
C PRO A 27 -3.99 16.86 -1.05
N ALA A 28 -4.55 15.65 -1.13
CA ALA A 28 -3.80 14.42 -0.87
C ALA A 28 -2.69 14.17 -1.91
N ILE A 29 -2.98 14.38 -3.21
CA ILE A 29 -1.99 14.23 -4.28
C ILE A 29 -0.90 15.30 -4.16
N ALA A 30 -1.28 16.56 -3.90
CA ALA A 30 -0.32 17.65 -3.74
C ALA A 30 0.61 17.41 -2.54
N ALA A 31 0.07 16.98 -1.41
CA ALA A 31 0.84 16.59 -0.23
C ALA A 31 1.81 15.44 -0.53
N TRP A 32 1.38 14.43 -1.29
CA TRP A 32 2.25 13.32 -1.70
C TRP A 32 3.41 13.78 -2.57
N ILE A 33 3.13 14.49 -3.66
CA ILE A 33 4.16 14.99 -4.58
C ILE A 33 5.14 15.88 -3.81
N ALA A 34 4.63 16.78 -2.97
CA ALA A 34 5.44 17.62 -2.12
C ALA A 34 6.36 16.81 -1.20
N ALA A 35 5.84 15.81 -0.48
CA ALA A 35 6.65 14.95 0.39
C ALA A 35 7.70 14.15 -0.40
N ALA A 36 7.35 13.61 -1.58
CA ALA A 36 8.28 12.82 -2.39
C ALA A 36 9.44 13.66 -2.94
N LEU A 37 9.18 14.88 -3.42
CA LEU A 37 10.21 15.77 -3.98
C LEU A 37 11.13 16.36 -2.91
N THR A 38 10.58 16.67 -1.74
CA THR A 38 11.31 17.37 -0.67
C THR A 38 12.32 16.49 0.05
N LEU A 39 12.07 15.19 0.16
CA LEU A 39 13.00 14.26 0.80
C LEU A 39 14.38 14.16 0.10
N GLY A 40 14.48 14.54 -1.17
CA GLY A 40 15.75 14.62 -1.91
C GLY A 40 16.27 16.04 -2.13
N ALA A 41 15.53 17.07 -1.67
CA ALA A 41 15.85 18.47 -1.93
C ALA A 41 16.69 19.08 -0.79
N PRO A 42 17.52 20.10 -1.09
CA PRO A 42 18.20 20.85 -0.04
C PRO A 42 17.18 21.58 0.85
N GLY A 43 17.40 21.56 2.17
CA GLY A 43 16.43 22.13 3.14
C GLY A 43 16.06 23.60 2.89
N LYS A 44 16.97 24.39 2.30
CA LYS A 44 16.68 25.78 1.88
C LYS A 44 15.61 25.85 0.79
N ALA A 45 15.69 24.98 -0.22
CA ALA A 45 14.68 24.93 -1.29
C ALA A 45 13.32 24.47 -0.74
N ALA A 46 13.31 23.49 0.16
CA ALA A 46 12.08 23.04 0.80
C ALA A 46 11.40 24.16 1.64
N ALA A 47 12.18 24.94 2.39
CA ALA A 47 11.66 26.08 3.16
C ALA A 47 11.07 27.18 2.26
N VAL A 48 11.75 27.52 1.16
CA VAL A 48 11.26 28.50 0.18
C VAL A 48 9.96 28.02 -0.47
N CYS A 49 9.90 26.76 -0.90
CA CYS A 49 8.69 26.18 -1.50
C CYS A 49 7.50 26.15 -0.52
N ALA A 50 7.73 25.76 0.74
CA ALA A 50 6.71 25.78 1.78
C ALA A 50 6.20 27.21 2.04
N GLY A 51 7.11 28.17 2.20
CA GLY A 51 6.77 29.58 2.43
C GLY A 51 5.97 30.18 1.28
N ALA A 52 6.37 29.92 0.03
CA ALA A 52 5.66 30.37 -1.16
C ALA A 52 4.24 29.77 -1.23
N ALA A 53 4.08 28.46 -0.96
CA ALA A 53 2.78 27.81 -0.96
C ALA A 53 1.84 28.38 0.12
N VAL A 54 2.34 28.65 1.33
CA VAL A 54 1.57 29.30 2.40
C VAL A 54 1.17 30.72 2.01
N LEU A 55 2.09 31.50 1.43
CA LEU A 55 1.80 32.87 0.98
C LEU A 55 0.70 32.90 -0.07
N VAL A 56 0.77 32.04 -1.09
CA VAL A 56 -0.26 31.93 -2.13
C VAL A 56 -1.59 31.47 -1.53
N ALA A 57 -1.58 30.52 -0.59
CA ALA A 57 -2.80 30.08 0.09
C ALA A 57 -3.46 31.22 0.89
N LEU A 58 -2.66 32.02 1.62
CA LEU A 58 -3.14 33.19 2.35
C LEU A 58 -3.72 34.22 1.39
N LEU A 59 -3.05 34.53 0.27
CA LEU A 59 -3.56 35.45 -0.76
C LEU A 59 -4.89 34.99 -1.38
N LEU A 60 -5.10 33.68 -1.52
CA LEU A 60 -6.37 33.11 -1.99
C LEU A 60 -7.49 33.16 -0.93
N LEU A 61 -7.14 33.19 0.35
CA LEU A 61 -8.07 33.25 1.48
C LEU A 61 -8.40 34.69 1.90
N VAL A 62 -7.59 35.68 1.52
CA VAL A 62 -7.89 37.10 1.77
C VAL A 62 -9.19 37.45 1.04
N PRO A 63 -10.25 37.86 1.76
CA PRO A 63 -11.48 38.28 1.12
C PRO A 63 -11.16 39.49 0.23
N ARG A 64 -11.42 39.38 -1.09
CA ARG A 64 -11.34 40.48 -2.07
C ARG A 64 -12.32 41.64 -1.79
N ARG A 65 -12.71 41.88 -0.55
CA ARG A 65 -13.53 43.02 -0.12
C ARG A 65 -12.78 44.34 -0.14
N LEU A 66 -11.46 44.33 -0.36
CA LEU A 66 -10.63 45.54 -0.43
C LEU A 66 -10.39 46.09 -1.85
N CYS A 67 -10.94 45.45 -2.90
CA CYS A 67 -10.75 45.90 -4.29
C CYS A 67 -12.04 46.41 -4.98
N ALA A 68 -13.05 46.82 -4.22
CA ALA A 68 -14.14 47.63 -4.78
C ALA A 68 -13.97 49.09 -4.31
N PRO A 69 -13.45 50.00 -5.16
CA PRO A 69 -13.52 51.43 -4.87
C PRO A 69 -14.97 51.87 -5.01
N GLY A 70 -15.57 52.31 -3.90
CA GLY A 70 -16.68 53.25 -3.88
C GLY A 70 -17.99 52.83 -4.53
N SER A 71 -18.83 52.09 -3.79
CA SER A 71 -20.28 52.30 -3.89
C SER A 71 -20.78 52.70 -2.49
N ARG A 72 -21.03 54.00 -2.34
CA ARG A 72 -21.62 54.62 -1.14
C ARG A 72 -22.88 53.87 -0.71
N PRO A 73 -23.21 53.80 0.59
CA PRO A 73 -24.50 53.28 1.01
C PRO A 73 -25.58 54.26 0.52
N ALA A 74 -26.44 53.82 -0.39
CA ALA A 74 -27.62 54.58 -0.75
C ALA A 74 -28.51 54.65 0.50
N ALA A 75 -28.71 55.88 0.96
CA ALA A 75 -29.62 56.22 2.04
C ALA A 75 -31.01 55.64 1.78
N TRP A 76 -31.66 55.19 2.85
CA TRP A 76 -33.04 54.79 2.87
C TRP A 76 -33.94 55.96 2.46
N CYS A 77 -34.35 56.01 1.19
CA CYS A 77 -35.48 56.81 0.77
C CYS A 77 -36.74 55.97 0.90
N VAL A 78 -37.57 56.32 1.89
CA VAL A 78 -38.99 55.96 1.98
C VAL A 78 -39.74 56.65 0.85
N PRO A 79 -40.61 55.95 0.10
CA PRO A 79 -41.75 56.59 -0.53
C PRO A 79 -43.06 56.09 0.08
N THR A 80 -43.83 57.08 0.50
CA THR A 80 -45.21 57.05 0.97
C THR A 80 -46.20 56.48 -0.06
N ALA A 81 -47.32 55.98 0.46
CA ALA A 81 -48.46 55.43 -0.27
C ALA A 81 -49.09 56.40 -1.30
N GLY A 82 -49.58 55.85 -2.42
CA GLY A 82 -50.35 56.58 -3.44
C GLY A 82 -50.85 55.70 -4.60
N THR A 83 -52.09 55.21 -4.46
CA THR A 83 -53.12 54.87 -5.47
C THR A 83 -52.79 54.55 -6.94
N ARG A 84 -53.23 53.34 -7.34
CA ARG A 84 -54.08 52.97 -8.51
C ARG A 84 -53.80 53.58 -9.91
N SER A 85 -53.44 52.74 -10.89
CA SER A 85 -54.06 52.70 -12.24
C SER A 85 -53.49 51.54 -13.08
N GLU A 86 -54.32 51.03 -13.99
CA GLU A 86 -54.17 49.83 -14.80
C GLU A 86 -53.47 50.06 -16.15
N ARG A 87 -52.84 48.96 -16.66
CA ARG A 87 -52.76 48.53 -18.08
C ARG A 87 -51.68 49.09 -19.04
N PRO A 88 -51.39 48.37 -20.16
CA PRO A 88 -50.01 47.95 -20.50
C PRO A 88 -49.52 48.43 -21.89
N ALA A 89 -48.20 48.47 -22.13
CA ALA A 89 -47.60 48.23 -23.46
C ALA A 89 -46.05 48.20 -23.43
N GLN A 90 -45.50 47.08 -23.89
CA GLN A 90 -44.40 46.91 -24.86
C GLN A 90 -43.25 47.96 -24.93
N SER A 91 -42.01 47.51 -24.69
CA SER A 91 -40.91 47.54 -25.70
C SER A 91 -39.54 47.10 -25.12
N ALA A 92 -39.02 45.99 -25.68
CA ALA A 92 -37.60 45.69 -25.97
C ALA A 92 -36.51 45.63 -24.84
N PRO A 93 -35.40 44.88 -25.07
CA PRO A 93 -34.68 44.16 -24.01
C PRO A 93 -33.43 44.90 -23.52
N GLY A 94 -33.44 45.31 -22.25
CA GLY A 94 -32.25 45.72 -21.51
C GLY A 94 -31.48 44.50 -20.99
N ARG A 95 -30.43 44.08 -21.70
CA ARG A 95 -29.42 43.14 -21.19
C ARG A 95 -28.77 43.71 -19.92
N VAL A 96 -29.23 43.26 -18.75
CA VAL A 96 -28.44 43.36 -17.52
C VAL A 96 -27.55 42.12 -17.42
N ALA A 97 -26.42 42.16 -18.12
CA ALA A 97 -25.29 41.29 -17.85
C ALA A 97 -24.58 41.77 -16.57
N GLY A 98 -25.25 41.60 -15.42
CA GLY A 98 -24.74 41.94 -14.10
C GLY A 98 -24.07 40.74 -13.44
N ILE A 99 -22.74 40.67 -13.53
CA ILE A 99 -21.81 40.19 -12.49
C ILE A 99 -22.25 38.92 -11.73
N ARG A 100 -22.07 37.74 -12.36
CA ARG A 100 -21.94 36.45 -11.65
C ARG A 100 -20.48 35.97 -11.51
N THR A 101 -19.51 36.84 -11.79
CA THR A 101 -18.08 36.47 -11.85
C THR A 101 -17.37 36.45 -10.49
N THR A 102 -17.93 37.08 -9.45
CA THR A 102 -17.29 37.16 -8.12
C THR A 102 -17.57 35.95 -7.22
N ALA A 103 -18.72 35.28 -7.36
CA ALA A 103 -19.06 34.08 -6.60
C ALA A 103 -18.30 32.83 -7.11
N ALA A 104 -18.01 32.75 -8.41
CA ALA A 104 -17.27 31.64 -9.00
C ALA A 104 -15.79 31.61 -8.58
N GLY A 105 -15.16 32.77 -8.40
CA GLY A 105 -13.77 32.88 -7.93
C GLY A 105 -13.58 32.44 -6.46
N GLN A 106 -14.58 32.67 -5.60
CA GLN A 106 -14.56 32.21 -4.20
C GLN A 106 -14.82 30.70 -4.08
N ALA A 107 -15.61 30.11 -4.99
CA ALA A 107 -15.91 28.68 -5.01
C ALA A 107 -14.68 27.80 -5.32
N LEU A 108 -13.70 28.29 -6.10
CA LEU A 108 -12.43 27.60 -6.37
C LEU A 108 -11.27 28.02 -5.43
N GLY A 109 -11.36 29.19 -4.79
CA GLY A 109 -10.29 29.69 -3.92
C GLY A 109 -10.04 28.83 -2.68
N LEU A 110 -11.12 28.41 -2.01
CA LEU A 110 -11.03 27.57 -0.80
C LEU A 110 -10.36 26.19 -1.04
N PRO A 111 -10.77 25.37 -2.03
CA PRO A 111 -10.12 24.08 -2.28
C PRO A 111 -8.67 24.25 -2.78
N ALA A 112 -8.37 25.31 -3.54
CA ALA A 112 -7.01 25.61 -3.98
C ALA A 112 -6.11 25.99 -2.78
N ALA A 113 -6.60 26.86 -1.89
CA ALA A 113 -5.88 27.23 -0.67
C ALA A 113 -5.65 26.01 0.25
N MET A 114 -6.65 25.16 0.43
CA MET A 114 -6.52 23.94 1.22
C MET A 114 -5.49 22.97 0.61
N THR A 115 -5.46 22.84 -0.72
CA THR A 115 -4.46 22.04 -1.44
C THR A 115 -3.04 22.56 -1.20
N LEU A 116 -2.84 23.87 -1.29
CA LEU A 116 -1.55 24.51 -1.05
C LEU A 116 -1.10 24.40 0.41
N LEU A 117 -2.02 24.54 1.37
CA LEU A 117 -1.71 24.36 2.79
C LEU A 117 -1.31 22.91 3.10
N CYS A 118 -2.02 21.91 2.55
CA CYS A 118 -1.65 20.51 2.68
C CYS A 118 -0.30 20.19 2.04
N ALA A 119 0.00 20.79 0.88
CA ALA A 119 1.31 20.65 0.25
C ALA A 119 2.42 21.28 1.11
N ALA A 120 2.18 22.46 1.68
CA ALA A 120 3.13 23.14 2.54
C ALA A 120 3.41 22.39 3.85
N THR A 121 2.37 21.85 4.50
CA THR A 121 2.55 21.04 5.72
C THR A 121 3.31 19.76 5.43
N ALA A 122 3.01 19.05 4.33
CA ALA A 122 3.75 17.88 3.90
C ALA A 122 5.21 18.21 3.55
N THR A 123 5.46 19.32 2.86
CA THR A 123 6.82 19.83 2.55
C THR A 123 7.61 20.07 3.83
N THR A 124 6.99 20.72 4.82
CA THR A 124 7.64 21.06 6.09
C THR A 124 7.95 19.80 6.90
N ALA A 125 7.00 18.88 7.01
CA ALA A 125 7.19 17.60 7.69
C ALA A 125 8.33 16.79 7.04
N ALA A 126 8.31 16.65 5.71
CA ALA A 126 9.35 15.95 4.95
C ALA A 126 10.73 16.60 5.09
N ALA A 127 10.81 17.94 5.07
CA ALA A 127 12.06 18.66 5.29
C ALA A 127 12.63 18.46 6.70
N LEU A 128 11.79 18.46 7.74
CA LEU A 128 12.21 18.18 9.11
C LEU A 128 12.74 16.74 9.26
N HIS A 129 12.02 15.76 8.72
CA HIS A 129 12.47 14.37 8.73
C HIS A 129 13.76 14.14 7.93
N ALA A 130 13.93 14.81 6.80
CA ALA A 130 15.17 14.75 6.01
C ALA A 130 16.34 15.44 6.73
N ALA A 131 16.09 16.56 7.41
CA ALA A 131 17.09 17.26 8.20
C ALA A 131 17.59 16.41 9.38
N ASP A 132 16.71 15.65 10.03
CA ASP A 132 17.08 14.76 11.13
C ASP A 132 18.05 13.64 10.71
N LEU A 133 18.03 13.20 9.43
CA LEU A 133 19.04 12.26 8.91
C LEU A 133 20.46 12.85 8.84
N HIS A 134 20.55 14.17 8.66
CA HIS A 134 21.82 14.87 8.47
C HIS A 134 22.32 15.49 9.78
N ARG A 135 21.54 15.42 10.85
CA ARG A 135 21.91 15.91 12.18
C ARG A 135 22.71 14.87 12.96
N GLY A 136 23.74 15.34 13.65
CA GLY A 136 24.58 14.52 14.55
C GLY A 136 25.90 14.05 13.93
N PRO A 137 26.71 13.30 14.69
CA PRO A 137 28.03 12.85 14.25
C PRO A 137 27.98 11.66 13.28
N VAL A 138 26.84 10.98 13.15
CA VAL A 138 26.68 9.76 12.33
C VAL A 138 27.05 9.97 10.85
N PRO A 139 26.53 11.01 10.15
CA PRO A 139 26.88 11.21 8.74
C PRO A 139 28.37 11.52 8.54
N ARG A 140 28.98 12.27 9.46
CA ARG A 140 30.42 12.58 9.43
C ARG A 140 31.27 11.33 9.62
N LEU A 141 30.94 10.52 10.63
CA LEU A 141 31.62 9.24 10.89
C LEU A 141 31.42 8.25 9.74
N ALA A 142 30.24 8.23 9.13
CA ALA A 142 29.95 7.42 7.96
C ALA A 142 30.82 7.83 6.76
N ALA A 143 30.92 9.12 6.46
CA ALA A 143 31.76 9.62 5.36
C ALA A 143 33.24 9.25 5.55
N GLN A 144 33.73 9.27 6.80
CA GLN A 144 35.10 8.92 7.16
C GLN A 144 35.34 7.41 7.33
N HIS A 145 34.30 6.58 7.13
CA HIS A 145 34.34 5.15 7.40
C HIS A 145 34.81 4.78 8.83
N GLY A 146 34.47 5.64 9.80
CA GLY A 146 34.98 5.58 11.18
C GLY A 146 34.38 4.45 12.01
N HIS A 147 35.07 4.14 13.11
CA HIS A 147 34.62 3.18 14.12
C HIS A 147 34.00 3.90 15.31
N ALA A 148 32.81 3.46 15.73
CA ALA A 148 32.16 4.00 16.92
C ALA A 148 31.43 2.90 17.70
N ARG A 149 31.26 3.13 19.00
CA ARG A 149 30.33 2.35 19.81
C ARG A 149 28.96 2.98 19.68
N VAL A 150 27.99 2.20 19.22
CA VAL A 150 26.63 2.69 18.96
C VAL A 150 25.64 1.89 19.78
N GLU A 151 24.80 2.58 20.53
CA GLU A 151 23.58 2.02 21.12
C GLU A 151 22.45 2.15 20.10
N LEU A 152 21.86 1.01 19.77
CA LEU A 152 20.85 0.85 18.73
C LEU A 152 19.55 0.37 19.36
N LEU A 153 18.44 0.91 18.87
CA LEU A 153 17.09 0.41 19.10
C LEU A 153 16.62 -0.28 17.83
N LEU A 154 16.36 -1.58 17.88
CA LEU A 154 15.90 -2.31 16.69
C LEU A 154 14.50 -1.86 16.28
N THR A 155 14.33 -1.51 15.00
CA THR A 155 13.04 -1.09 14.44
C THR A 155 12.41 -2.17 13.58
N GLY A 156 13.22 -3.04 12.95
CA GLY A 156 12.77 -4.22 12.19
C GLY A 156 13.34 -5.52 12.74
N ASP A 157 12.76 -6.67 12.35
CA ASP A 157 13.35 -7.96 12.69
C ASP A 157 14.56 -8.26 11.79
N PRO A 158 15.59 -8.91 12.34
CA PRO A 158 16.77 -9.32 11.59
C PRO A 158 16.42 -10.32 10.49
N ARG A 159 16.96 -10.10 9.29
CA ARG A 159 16.80 -10.95 8.11
C ARG A 159 18.16 -11.43 7.64
N THR A 160 18.25 -12.67 7.18
CA THR A 160 19.48 -13.16 6.55
C THR A 160 19.69 -12.48 5.21
N LEU A 161 20.86 -11.88 5.02
CA LEU A 161 21.33 -11.45 3.72
C LEU A 161 21.70 -12.69 2.92
N ARG A 162 21.24 -12.74 1.67
CA ARG A 162 21.65 -13.80 0.75
C ARG A 162 23.17 -13.69 0.55
N PRO A 163 23.95 -14.77 0.75
CA PRO A 163 25.37 -14.74 0.48
C PRO A 163 25.56 -14.53 -1.03
N HIS A 164 26.15 -13.39 -1.40
CA HIS A 164 26.49 -13.13 -2.79
C HIS A 164 27.62 -14.09 -3.18
N VAL A 165 27.39 -14.90 -4.22
CA VAL A 165 28.40 -15.80 -4.78
C VAL A 165 29.10 -15.05 -5.91
N ARG A 166 30.38 -14.75 -5.75
CA ARG A 166 31.24 -14.20 -6.82
C ARG A 166 32.27 -15.25 -7.19
N GLY A 167 32.08 -15.89 -8.34
CA GLY A 167 32.95 -17.00 -8.78
C GLY A 167 32.94 -18.14 -7.76
N ALA A 168 34.13 -18.57 -7.33
CA ALA A 168 34.30 -19.62 -6.31
C ALA A 168 34.12 -19.13 -4.85
N ALA A 169 34.03 -17.82 -4.62
CA ALA A 169 33.92 -17.26 -3.28
C ALA A 169 32.46 -17.03 -2.88
N ARG A 170 32.01 -17.76 -1.85
CA ARG A 170 30.71 -17.52 -1.19
C ARG A 170 30.91 -16.52 -0.07
N ALA A 171 30.30 -15.34 -0.18
CA ALA A 171 30.32 -14.38 0.92
C ALA A 171 29.71 -15.02 2.19
N PRO A 172 30.24 -14.73 3.38
CA PRO A 172 29.69 -15.27 4.62
C PRO A 172 28.23 -14.83 4.81
N ALA A 173 27.41 -15.70 5.40
CA ALA A 173 26.04 -15.35 5.75
C ALA A 173 26.05 -14.16 6.72
N ALA A 174 25.42 -13.06 6.31
CA ALA A 174 25.25 -11.87 7.12
C ALA A 174 23.78 -11.70 7.51
N VAL A 175 23.53 -10.95 8.57
CA VAL A 175 22.19 -10.54 9.00
C VAL A 175 22.06 -9.06 8.79
N VAL A 176 20.96 -8.63 8.16
CA VAL A 176 20.59 -7.23 8.04
C VAL A 176 19.46 -6.93 9.02
N VAL A 177 19.60 -5.84 9.76
CA VAL A 177 18.55 -5.35 10.64
C VAL A 177 18.48 -3.83 10.58
N GLU A 178 17.27 -3.30 10.45
CA GLU A 178 17.00 -1.86 10.56
C GLU A 178 16.93 -1.48 12.05
N ALA A 179 17.58 -0.37 12.40
CA ALA A 179 17.64 0.12 13.77
C ALA A 179 17.77 1.64 13.81
N ASP A 180 17.36 2.26 14.92
CA ASP A 180 17.66 3.66 15.21
C ASP A 180 18.87 3.75 16.12
N ALA A 181 19.90 4.50 15.73
CA ALA A 181 20.98 4.89 16.62
C ALA A 181 20.43 5.87 17.66
N VAL A 182 20.54 5.50 18.93
CA VAL A 182 20.05 6.26 20.10
C VAL A 182 21.20 7.01 20.77
N ARG A 183 22.37 6.37 20.87
CA ARG A 183 23.60 7.01 21.34
C ARG A 183 24.77 6.56 20.50
N VAL A 184 25.65 7.50 20.21
CA VAL A 184 26.91 7.25 19.52
C VAL A 184 28.03 7.76 20.40
N THR A 185 28.96 6.87 20.72
CA THR A 185 30.19 7.20 21.43
C THR A 185 31.35 7.10 20.44
N ALA A 186 31.93 8.25 20.12
CA ALA A 186 33.10 8.38 19.27
C ALA A 186 34.09 9.36 19.92
N GLU A 187 35.39 9.07 19.86
CA GLU A 187 36.44 9.98 20.38
C GLU A 187 36.21 10.43 21.84
N GLY A 188 35.69 9.53 22.69
CA GLY A 188 35.39 9.81 24.10
C GLY A 188 34.14 10.65 24.36
N ARG A 189 33.47 11.18 23.33
CA ARG A 189 32.20 11.92 23.45
C ARG A 189 31.01 11.01 23.15
N THR A 190 30.02 11.03 24.03
CA THR A 190 28.74 10.34 23.83
C THR A 190 27.67 11.34 23.46
N THR A 191 27.13 11.22 22.26
CA THR A 191 26.03 12.08 21.78
C THR A 191 24.76 11.25 21.65
N ALA A 192 23.67 11.76 22.24
CA ALA A 192 22.34 11.23 21.97
C ALA A 192 21.92 11.62 20.54
N VAL A 193 21.42 10.65 19.79
CA VAL A 193 20.97 10.82 18.41
C VAL A 193 19.67 10.03 18.22
N ARG A 194 18.96 10.31 17.14
CA ARG A 194 17.82 9.50 16.69
C ARG A 194 17.92 9.34 15.20
N THR A 195 18.89 8.54 14.78
CA THR A 195 19.27 8.42 13.38
C THR A 195 19.02 7.00 12.89
N PRO A 196 18.15 6.79 11.88
CA PRO A 196 17.90 5.47 11.31
C PRO A 196 19.15 4.96 10.59
N VAL A 197 19.53 3.73 10.90
CA VAL A 197 20.72 3.05 10.39
C VAL A 197 20.40 1.61 9.99
N LEU A 198 21.19 1.08 9.04
CA LEU A 198 21.09 -0.30 8.61
C LEU A 198 22.29 -1.08 9.15
N VAL A 199 22.06 -2.06 10.00
CA VAL A 199 23.11 -2.87 10.58
C VAL A 199 23.29 -4.12 9.73
N ILE A 200 24.53 -4.36 9.31
CA ILE A 200 24.97 -5.60 8.66
C ILE A 200 25.89 -6.32 9.63
N ALA A 201 25.38 -7.38 10.23
CA ALA A 201 26.10 -8.17 11.22
C ALA A 201 26.58 -9.50 10.63
N GLY A 202 27.80 -9.89 10.98
CA GLY A 202 28.33 -11.22 10.68
C GLY A 202 27.91 -12.28 11.70
N GLN A 203 28.83 -13.18 12.03
CA GLN A 203 28.61 -14.25 13.00
C GLN A 203 28.65 -13.75 14.46
N PRO A 204 27.92 -14.39 15.40
CA PRO A 204 27.06 -15.56 15.21
C PRO A 204 25.64 -15.18 14.75
N VAL A 205 25.23 -15.67 13.57
CA VAL A 205 23.95 -15.34 12.91
C VAL A 205 22.73 -15.65 13.80
N ALA A 206 22.78 -16.77 14.54
CA ALA A 206 21.66 -17.19 15.40
C ALA A 206 21.36 -16.21 16.55
N ALA A 207 22.39 -15.54 17.10
CA ALA A 207 22.19 -14.56 18.17
C ALA A 207 21.46 -13.31 17.66
N TRP A 208 21.81 -12.88 16.44
CA TRP A 208 21.15 -11.77 15.78
C TRP A 208 19.70 -12.10 15.41
N LEU A 209 19.44 -13.26 14.82
CA LEU A 209 18.08 -13.68 14.40
C LEU A 209 17.07 -13.84 15.55
N ARG A 210 17.53 -13.98 16.80
CA ARG A 210 16.67 -14.08 17.98
C ARG A 210 16.19 -12.72 18.49
N LEU A 211 16.77 -11.62 18.01
CA LEU A 211 16.42 -10.28 18.47
C LEU A 211 15.02 -9.89 17.97
N LEU A 212 14.27 -9.23 18.85
CA LEU A 212 12.95 -8.68 18.54
C LEU A 212 13.06 -7.16 18.33
N PRO A 213 12.14 -6.55 17.57
CA PRO A 213 11.98 -5.10 17.55
C PRO A 213 11.84 -4.53 18.96
N THR A 214 12.24 -3.28 19.13
CA THR A 214 12.33 -2.55 20.41
C THR A 214 13.41 -3.04 21.39
N THR A 215 14.19 -4.07 21.04
CA THR A 215 15.38 -4.46 21.81
C THR A 215 16.46 -3.39 21.69
N ARG A 216 17.08 -3.02 22.81
CA ARG A 216 18.27 -2.13 22.82
C ARG A 216 19.53 -2.96 22.84
N ILE A 217 20.44 -2.68 21.90
CA ILE A 217 21.73 -3.35 21.78
C ILE A 217 22.86 -2.32 21.73
N ALA A 218 24.01 -2.68 22.28
CA ALA A 218 25.25 -1.92 22.14
C ALA A 218 26.23 -2.71 21.27
N VAL A 219 26.75 -2.08 20.24
CA VAL A 219 27.65 -2.70 19.27
C VAL A 219 28.82 -1.79 18.97
N GLN A 220 29.96 -2.38 18.63
CA GLN A 220 31.03 -1.66 17.96
C GLN A 220 30.86 -1.87 16.46
N ALA A 221 30.71 -0.78 15.72
CA ALA A 221 30.42 -0.82 14.31
C ALA A 221 31.37 0.08 13.53
N ARG A 222 31.69 -0.35 12.31
CA ARG A 222 32.25 0.54 11.29
C ARG A 222 31.08 1.18 10.54
N LEU A 223 31.04 2.50 10.50
CA LEU A 223 30.01 3.24 9.77
C LEU A 223 30.44 3.40 8.31
N ALA A 224 29.48 3.37 7.40
CA ALA A 224 29.68 3.64 5.98
C ALA A 224 28.49 4.46 5.45
N PRO A 225 28.70 5.31 4.43
CA PRO A 225 27.62 6.12 3.87
C PRO A 225 26.58 5.23 3.18
N SER A 226 25.33 5.67 3.16
CA SER A 226 24.29 4.96 2.41
C SER A 226 24.55 5.07 0.91
N THR A 227 24.32 3.98 0.18
CA THR A 227 24.70 3.85 -1.23
C THR A 227 23.73 4.55 -2.19
N ARG A 228 22.57 5.02 -1.69
CA ARG A 228 21.53 5.69 -2.50
C ARG A 228 21.18 7.05 -1.90
N PRO A 229 21.40 8.16 -2.63
CA PRO A 229 20.98 9.49 -2.20
C PRO A 229 19.48 9.51 -1.92
N GLY A 230 19.13 9.96 -0.71
CA GLY A 230 17.74 10.03 -0.25
C GLY A 230 17.16 8.69 0.19
N ASP A 231 17.92 7.69 0.64
CA ASP A 231 17.32 6.56 1.36
C ASP A 231 16.93 6.97 2.81
N ARG A 232 16.00 6.24 3.43
CA ARG A 232 15.59 6.47 4.85
C ARG A 232 16.75 6.24 5.81
N ILE A 233 17.75 5.48 5.37
CA ILE A 233 18.91 5.06 6.13
C ILE A 233 20.03 6.11 5.99
N ALA A 234 20.45 6.69 7.12
CA ALA A 234 21.54 7.67 7.13
C ALA A 234 22.92 7.02 7.01
N ALA A 235 23.12 5.82 7.57
CA ALA A 235 24.39 5.10 7.56
C ALA A 235 24.21 3.58 7.63
N ILE A 236 25.17 2.87 7.06
CA ILE A 236 25.29 1.41 7.17
C ILE A 236 26.32 1.11 8.27
N LEU A 237 25.97 0.27 9.23
CA LEU A 237 26.83 -0.18 10.32
C LEU A 237 27.25 -1.62 10.09
N SER A 238 28.54 -1.84 9.80
CA SER A 238 29.11 -3.18 9.75
C SER A 238 29.56 -3.60 11.15
N VAL A 239 28.93 -4.64 11.70
CA VAL A 239 29.20 -5.15 13.05
C VAL A 239 29.86 -6.51 12.99
N HIS A 240 30.93 -6.66 13.75
CA HIS A 240 31.65 -7.92 13.93
C HIS A 240 31.48 -8.39 15.37
N GLY A 241 30.96 -9.61 15.55
CA GLY A 241 30.74 -10.22 16.86
C GLY A 241 29.28 -10.23 17.34
N PRO A 242 29.02 -10.82 18.52
CA PRO A 242 27.67 -10.96 19.06
C PRO A 242 27.08 -9.64 19.57
N PRO A 243 25.75 -9.44 19.47
CA PRO A 243 25.09 -8.25 19.97
C PRO A 243 25.07 -8.24 21.50
N ARG A 244 25.49 -7.14 22.14
CA ARG A 244 25.33 -6.97 23.59
C ARG A 244 23.98 -6.34 23.88
N ILE A 245 23.06 -7.08 24.49
CA ILE A 245 21.72 -6.58 24.82
C ILE A 245 21.82 -5.67 26.05
N THR A 246 21.45 -4.41 25.89
CA THR A 246 21.45 -3.39 26.96
C THR A 246 20.06 -3.12 27.52
N GLY A 247 19.00 -3.48 26.79
CA GLY A 247 17.62 -3.35 27.25
C GLY A 247 16.70 -4.37 26.59
N ALA A 248 15.85 -5.00 27.41
CA ALA A 248 14.87 -5.97 26.96
C ALA A 248 13.78 -5.31 26.08
N PRO A 249 13.17 -6.08 25.15
CA PRO A 249 12.06 -5.58 24.33
C PRO A 249 10.83 -5.27 25.18
N THR A 250 9.97 -4.38 24.66
CA THR A 250 8.69 -4.04 25.28
C THR A 250 7.82 -5.30 25.47
N PRO A 251 6.96 -5.34 26.51
CA PRO A 251 6.08 -6.50 26.75
C PRO A 251 5.29 -6.88 25.50
N THR A 252 4.57 -5.93 24.91
CA THR A 252 3.78 -6.14 23.69
C THR A 252 4.55 -6.81 22.55
N GLN A 253 5.82 -6.47 22.35
CA GLN A 253 6.67 -7.09 21.33
C GLN A 253 7.17 -8.47 21.72
N ARG A 254 7.41 -8.71 23.02
CA ARG A 254 7.72 -10.05 23.55
C ARG A 254 6.52 -10.98 23.39
N GLU A 255 5.31 -10.54 23.69
CA GLU A 255 4.10 -11.33 23.44
C GLU A 255 3.89 -11.58 21.94
N ALA A 256 4.05 -10.57 21.08
CA ALA A 256 3.99 -10.75 19.63
C ALA A 256 5.07 -11.74 19.13
N GLY A 257 6.29 -11.67 19.67
CA GLY A 257 7.36 -12.62 19.38
C GLY A 257 7.01 -14.06 19.79
N ARG A 258 6.37 -14.26 20.95
CA ARG A 258 5.88 -15.56 21.40
C ARG A 258 4.79 -16.11 20.47
N LEU A 259 3.84 -15.28 20.04
CA LEU A 259 2.82 -15.67 19.08
C LEU A 259 3.44 -16.12 17.74
N ARG A 260 4.34 -15.31 17.16
CA ARG A 260 5.05 -15.66 15.91
C ARG A 260 5.85 -16.95 16.05
N ALA A 261 6.57 -17.13 17.16
CA ALA A 261 7.31 -18.36 17.44
C ALA A 261 6.37 -19.57 17.59
N GLY A 262 5.22 -19.39 18.27
CA GLY A 262 4.20 -20.42 18.40
C GLY A 262 3.64 -20.87 17.05
N LEU A 263 3.35 -19.94 16.14
CA LEU A 263 2.92 -20.26 14.77
C LEU A 263 4.01 -20.99 13.97
N ARG A 264 5.29 -20.59 14.12
CA ARG A 264 6.42 -21.33 13.51
C ARG A 264 6.44 -22.77 13.97
N THR A 265 6.32 -23.02 15.28
CA THR A 265 6.27 -24.38 15.83
C THR A 265 5.03 -25.15 15.36
N ALA A 266 3.87 -24.48 15.30
CA ALA A 266 2.63 -25.09 14.84
C ALA A 266 2.72 -25.53 13.36
N THR A 267 3.53 -24.86 12.54
CA THR A 267 3.68 -25.14 11.10
C THR A 267 4.82 -26.11 10.76
N ASP A 268 5.65 -26.51 11.73
CA ASP A 268 6.88 -27.29 11.44
C ASP A 268 6.63 -28.66 10.80
N HIS A 269 5.44 -29.23 11.02
CA HIS A 269 5.00 -30.52 10.48
C HIS A 269 4.40 -30.44 9.06
N LEU A 270 4.18 -29.24 8.52
CA LEU A 270 3.65 -29.04 7.17
C LEU A 270 4.70 -29.29 6.09
N PRO A 271 4.28 -29.57 4.85
CA PRO A 271 5.18 -29.59 3.68
C PRO A 271 5.99 -28.28 3.58
N PRO A 272 7.22 -28.33 3.02
CA PRO A 272 8.17 -27.21 3.07
C PRO A 272 7.61 -25.90 2.52
N ASP A 273 6.89 -25.94 1.40
CA ASP A 273 6.28 -24.75 0.79
C ASP A 273 5.15 -24.17 1.65
N ALA A 274 4.28 -25.01 2.23
CA ALA A 274 3.18 -24.57 3.09
C ALA A 274 3.69 -24.05 4.44
N ARG A 275 4.72 -24.70 5.01
CA ARG A 275 5.43 -24.27 6.22
C ARG A 275 6.12 -22.91 6.05
N ALA A 276 6.56 -22.60 4.83
CA ALA A 276 7.15 -21.30 4.51
C ALA A 276 6.08 -20.23 4.27
N LEU A 277 5.04 -20.56 3.50
CA LEU A 277 4.04 -19.60 3.06
C LEU A 277 3.06 -19.17 4.16
N LEU A 278 2.62 -20.08 5.05
CA LEU A 278 1.60 -19.75 6.07
C LEU A 278 2.09 -18.68 7.09
N PRO A 279 3.29 -18.80 7.70
CA PRO A 279 3.84 -17.73 8.55
C PRO A 279 4.07 -16.41 7.79
N GLY A 280 4.46 -16.49 6.52
CA GLY A 280 4.60 -15.34 5.63
C GLY A 280 3.27 -14.60 5.43
N LEU A 281 2.21 -15.34 5.08
CA LEU A 281 0.86 -14.80 4.85
C LEU A 281 0.27 -14.13 6.11
N VAL A 282 0.45 -14.77 7.28
CA VAL A 282 -0.19 -14.34 8.53
C VAL A 282 0.62 -13.26 9.24
N THR A 283 1.93 -13.44 9.36
CA THR A 283 2.81 -12.59 10.20
C THR A 283 3.86 -11.82 9.42
N GLY A 284 3.96 -12.03 8.10
CA GLY A 284 4.96 -11.37 7.25
C GLY A 284 6.34 -11.99 7.37
N ASP A 285 6.42 -13.17 7.96
CA ASP A 285 7.66 -13.86 8.18
C ASP A 285 8.12 -14.61 6.93
N THR A 286 8.90 -13.92 6.10
CA THR A 286 9.47 -14.46 4.85
C THR A 286 10.77 -15.24 5.07
N SER A 287 11.21 -15.46 6.31
CA SER A 287 12.50 -16.08 6.62
C SER A 287 12.64 -17.54 6.15
N ARG A 288 11.51 -18.25 6.01
CA ARG A 288 11.45 -19.66 5.56
C ARG A 288 11.17 -19.83 4.06
N ILE A 289 10.91 -18.74 3.32
CA ILE A 289 10.60 -18.81 1.87
C ILE A 289 11.87 -19.14 1.09
N THR A 290 11.83 -20.23 0.33
CA THR A 290 12.97 -20.65 -0.47
C THR A 290 13.15 -19.75 -1.71
N PRO A 291 14.37 -19.64 -2.26
CA PRO A 291 14.61 -18.85 -3.47
C PRO A 291 13.74 -19.28 -4.65
N GLU A 292 13.52 -20.59 -4.79
CA GLU A 292 12.73 -21.18 -5.88
C GLU A 292 11.26 -20.80 -5.73
N LEU A 293 10.72 -20.83 -4.49
CA LEU A 293 9.35 -20.40 -4.23
C LEU A 293 9.19 -18.88 -4.48
N GLN A 294 10.19 -18.08 -4.08
CA GLN A 294 10.19 -16.64 -4.33
C GLN A 294 10.16 -16.32 -5.83
N GLU A 295 10.95 -17.03 -6.64
CA GLU A 295 10.99 -16.85 -8.09
C GLU A 295 9.67 -17.24 -8.75
N VAL A 296 9.08 -18.38 -8.35
CA VAL A 296 7.75 -18.82 -8.80
C VAL A 296 6.69 -17.75 -8.51
N PHE A 297 6.73 -17.13 -7.32
CA PHE A 297 5.82 -16.07 -6.91
C PHE A 297 6.09 -14.72 -7.61
N GLN A 298 7.32 -14.47 -8.06
CA GLN A 298 7.65 -13.31 -8.89
C GLN A 298 7.09 -13.51 -10.31
N THR A 299 7.38 -14.65 -10.94
CA THR A 299 6.91 -14.99 -12.30
C THR A 299 5.39 -14.96 -12.44
N THR A 300 4.66 -15.30 -11.38
CA THR A 300 3.18 -15.32 -11.36
C THR A 300 2.54 -14.06 -10.76
N ASP A 301 3.32 -13.02 -10.44
CA ASP A 301 2.85 -11.79 -9.75
C ASP A 301 2.16 -12.02 -8.38
N LEU A 302 2.34 -13.20 -7.78
CA LEU A 302 1.80 -13.59 -6.47
C LEU A 302 2.65 -13.11 -5.28
N THR A 303 3.75 -12.40 -5.52
CA THR A 303 4.66 -11.91 -4.47
C THR A 303 3.95 -11.09 -3.39
N HIS A 304 2.88 -10.36 -3.75
CA HIS A 304 2.08 -9.58 -2.81
C HIS A 304 1.37 -10.43 -1.73
N LEU A 305 1.22 -11.74 -1.92
CA LEU A 305 0.68 -12.67 -0.92
C LEU A 305 1.71 -13.09 0.14
N THR A 306 3.00 -12.96 -0.16
CA THR A 306 4.09 -13.28 0.79
C THR A 306 4.35 -12.16 1.81
N ALA A 307 3.86 -10.96 1.51
CA ALA A 307 3.83 -9.83 2.43
C ALA A 307 2.45 -9.75 3.09
N VAL A 308 2.39 -9.39 4.37
CA VAL A 308 1.09 -9.17 5.03
C VAL A 308 0.37 -8.03 4.32
N SER A 309 -0.74 -8.37 3.68
CA SER A 309 -1.51 -7.42 2.89
C SER A 309 -2.62 -6.79 3.72
N GLY A 310 -3.09 -5.63 3.27
CA GLY A 310 -4.26 -4.97 3.86
C GLY A 310 -5.56 -5.77 3.71
N SER A 311 -5.64 -6.69 2.74
CA SER A 311 -6.80 -7.58 2.59
C SER A 311 -6.89 -8.58 3.73
N ASN A 312 -5.77 -9.04 4.30
CA ASN A 312 -5.78 -9.91 5.48
C ASN A 312 -6.45 -9.23 6.67
N LEU A 313 -6.12 -7.97 6.94
CA LEU A 313 -6.79 -7.17 7.96
C LEU A 313 -8.27 -6.95 7.62
N ALA A 314 -8.60 -6.65 6.36
CA ALA A 314 -9.98 -6.44 5.93
C ALA A 314 -10.84 -7.71 6.12
N ILE A 315 -10.30 -8.89 5.83
CA ILE A 315 -10.96 -10.18 6.04
C ILE A 315 -11.23 -10.41 7.54
N LEU A 316 -10.25 -10.14 8.41
CA LEU A 316 -10.43 -10.26 9.85
C LEU A 316 -11.48 -9.28 10.40
N LEU A 317 -11.44 -8.03 9.95
CA LEU A 317 -12.43 -7.02 10.32
C LEU A 317 -13.83 -7.40 9.80
N MET A 318 -13.92 -7.94 8.58
CA MET A 318 -15.18 -8.42 8.00
C MET A 318 -15.73 -9.63 8.75
N LEU A 319 -14.87 -10.55 9.20
CA LEU A 319 -15.27 -11.69 10.02
C LEU A 319 -15.79 -11.24 11.39
N LEU A 320 -15.13 -10.26 12.02
CA LEU A 320 -15.50 -9.73 13.32
C LEU A 320 -16.79 -8.87 13.28
N ILE A 321 -16.88 -7.96 12.30
CA ILE A 321 -17.89 -6.89 12.26
C ILE A 321 -19.03 -7.22 11.28
N GLY A 322 -18.81 -8.11 10.31
CA GLY A 322 -19.70 -8.35 9.17
C GLY A 322 -19.43 -7.38 8.01
N PRO A 323 -20.02 -7.62 6.82
CA PRO A 323 -19.83 -6.77 5.65
C PRO A 323 -20.24 -5.31 5.94
N PRO A 324 -19.39 -4.31 5.60
CA PRO A 324 -19.62 -2.91 5.98
C PRO A 324 -20.89 -2.29 5.39
N GLY A 325 -21.46 -2.88 4.33
CA GLY A 325 -22.74 -2.48 3.72
C GLY A 325 -23.99 -2.96 4.47
N ILE A 326 -23.83 -3.89 5.42
CA ILE A 326 -24.94 -4.49 6.19
C ILE A 326 -24.89 -4.01 7.66
N ALA A 327 -23.83 -3.31 8.07
CA ALA A 327 -23.63 -2.83 9.44
C ALA A 327 -24.74 -1.90 9.98
N ILE A 328 -25.59 -1.34 9.11
CA ILE A 328 -26.71 -0.46 9.46
C ILE A 328 -28.06 -1.22 9.49
N ARG A 329 -28.16 -2.44 8.93
CA ARG A 329 -29.41 -3.21 8.95
C ARG A 329 -29.37 -4.28 10.04
N ALA A 330 -30.51 -4.43 10.73
CA ALA A 330 -30.72 -5.35 11.84
C ALA A 330 -30.50 -6.84 11.48
N GLU A 331 -30.38 -7.20 10.20
CA GLU A 331 -30.01 -8.55 9.76
C GLU A 331 -28.50 -8.72 9.67
N ARG A 332 -27.95 -8.75 10.86
CA ARG A 332 -26.56 -8.95 11.17
C ARG A 332 -26.13 -10.42 10.92
N ARG A 333 -25.31 -10.68 9.88
CA ARG A 333 -24.73 -12.01 9.57
C ARG A 333 -23.31 -12.26 10.13
N GLY A 334 -22.76 -11.37 10.95
CA GLY A 334 -21.45 -11.56 11.62
C GLY A 334 -21.54 -12.32 12.96
N LEU A 335 -20.39 -12.63 13.58
CA LEU A 335 -20.29 -13.32 14.88
C LEU A 335 -20.70 -12.43 16.08
N ALA A 336 -20.29 -11.17 16.14
CA ALA A 336 -20.65 -10.23 17.22
C ALA A 336 -22.17 -10.03 17.48
N PRO A 337 -23.04 -10.03 16.46
CA PRO A 337 -24.50 -10.09 16.59
C PRO A 337 -25.06 -11.32 17.28
N ARG A 338 -24.48 -12.50 17.01
CA ARG A 338 -24.91 -13.77 17.62
C ARG A 338 -24.59 -13.83 19.12
N ILE A 339 -23.74 -12.91 19.61
CA ILE A 339 -23.27 -12.81 20.99
C ILE A 339 -23.88 -11.57 21.70
N GLY A 340 -24.77 -10.80 21.05
CA GLY A 340 -25.47 -9.68 21.71
C GLY A 340 -24.62 -8.44 22.03
N ILE A 341 -23.45 -8.30 21.39
CA ILE A 341 -22.49 -7.23 21.72
C ILE A 341 -22.97 -5.87 21.18
N PRO A 342 -22.97 -4.79 22.00
CA PRO A 342 -23.37 -3.45 21.56
C PRO A 342 -22.42 -2.90 20.49
N LEU A 343 -22.96 -2.05 19.61
CA LEU A 343 -22.23 -1.50 18.44
C LEU A 343 -20.91 -0.80 18.84
N ARG A 344 -20.90 -0.15 20.00
CA ARG A 344 -19.72 0.54 20.56
C ARG A 344 -18.62 -0.44 20.99
N LEU A 345 -18.99 -1.56 21.63
CA LEU A 345 -18.03 -2.58 22.04
C LEU A 345 -17.44 -3.31 20.83
N THR A 346 -18.23 -3.51 19.76
CA THR A 346 -17.72 -4.06 18.49
C THR A 346 -16.70 -3.13 17.83
N ALA A 347 -16.93 -1.81 17.88
CA ALA A 347 -15.97 -0.83 17.36
C ALA A 347 -14.66 -0.80 18.16
N VAL A 348 -14.74 -0.89 19.50
CA VAL A 348 -13.57 -1.01 20.38
C VAL A 348 -12.81 -2.30 20.13
N LEU A 349 -13.50 -3.44 20.05
CA LEU A 349 -12.89 -4.74 19.72
C LEU A 349 -12.21 -4.73 18.35
N GLY A 350 -12.85 -4.12 17.33
CA GLY A 350 -12.25 -3.95 16.01
C GLY A 350 -10.99 -3.06 16.04
N GLY A 351 -10.99 -2.00 16.85
CA GLY A 351 -9.83 -1.15 17.08
C GLY A 351 -8.68 -1.90 17.77
N VAL A 352 -8.98 -2.63 18.84
CA VAL A 352 -8.00 -3.47 19.56
C VAL A 352 -7.44 -4.56 18.65
N LEU A 353 -8.29 -5.24 17.88
CA LEU A 353 -7.86 -6.24 16.89
C LEU A 353 -6.95 -5.63 15.84
N THR A 354 -7.28 -4.43 15.34
CA THR A 354 -6.46 -3.72 14.36
C THR A 354 -5.08 -3.39 14.93
N ILE A 355 -5.03 -2.84 16.15
CA ILE A 355 -3.76 -2.52 16.82
C ILE A 355 -2.95 -3.79 17.09
N GLY A 356 -3.59 -4.85 17.59
CA GLY A 356 -2.98 -6.15 17.80
C GLY A 356 -2.41 -6.74 16.50
N PHE A 357 -3.17 -6.67 15.41
CA PHE A 357 -2.74 -7.08 14.09
C PHE A 357 -1.51 -6.30 13.62
N VAL A 358 -1.50 -4.97 13.75
CA VAL A 358 -0.33 -4.14 13.34
C VAL A 358 0.91 -4.48 14.17
N ILE A 359 0.76 -4.71 15.48
CA ILE A 359 1.88 -5.09 16.36
C ILE A 359 2.41 -6.47 15.96
N VAL A 360 1.52 -7.43 15.69
CA VAL A 360 1.89 -8.81 15.36
C VAL A 360 2.43 -8.96 13.94
N CYS A 361 1.82 -8.30 12.95
CA CYS A 361 2.18 -8.38 11.54
C CYS A 361 3.29 -7.41 11.12
N ARG A 362 3.71 -6.53 12.04
CA ARG A 362 4.64 -5.41 11.84
C ARG A 362 4.03 -4.24 11.05
N PRO A 363 4.54 -3.01 11.26
CA PRO A 363 4.09 -1.84 10.52
C PRO A 363 4.67 -1.86 9.10
N ASP A 364 4.07 -2.64 8.20
CA ASP A 364 4.30 -2.51 6.76
C ASP A 364 3.48 -1.34 6.20
N PRO A 365 3.98 -0.56 5.23
CA PRO A 365 3.23 0.54 4.61
C PRO A 365 1.81 0.16 4.15
N SER A 366 1.62 -1.06 3.64
CA SER A 366 0.30 -1.54 3.22
C SER A 366 -0.63 -1.82 4.40
N VAL A 367 -0.09 -2.34 5.50
CA VAL A 367 -0.82 -2.65 6.74
C VAL A 367 -1.23 -1.37 7.45
N LEU A 368 -0.34 -0.37 7.53
CA LEU A 368 -0.63 0.93 8.12
C LEU A 368 -1.82 1.63 7.44
N ARG A 369 -1.85 1.61 6.10
CA ARG A 369 -2.98 2.13 5.32
C ARG A 369 -4.28 1.39 5.65
N ALA A 370 -4.26 0.07 5.62
CA ALA A 370 -5.44 -0.73 5.92
C ALA A 370 -5.95 -0.49 7.36
N ALA A 371 -5.03 -0.34 8.33
CA ALA A 371 -5.35 -0.02 9.71
C ALA A 371 -5.98 1.36 9.86
N VAL A 372 -5.41 2.40 9.23
CA VAL A 372 -5.96 3.76 9.26
C VAL A 372 -7.32 3.83 8.57
N CYS A 373 -7.47 3.24 7.38
CA CYS A 373 -8.76 3.16 6.70
C CYS A 373 -9.79 2.38 7.54
N GLY A 374 -9.39 1.28 8.17
CA GLY A 374 -10.22 0.48 9.07
C GLY A 374 -10.66 1.26 10.30
N LEU A 375 -9.76 2.02 10.91
CA LEU A 375 -10.06 2.85 12.09
C LEU A 375 -10.98 4.03 11.74
N ILE A 376 -10.75 4.71 10.62
CA ILE A 376 -11.65 5.75 10.10
C ILE A 376 -13.02 5.16 9.83
N THR A 377 -13.06 3.95 9.25
CA THR A 377 -14.29 3.20 8.98
C THR A 377 -15.02 2.89 10.29
N LEU A 378 -14.32 2.42 11.34
CA LEU A 378 -14.90 2.15 12.66
C LEU A 378 -15.44 3.42 13.33
N LEU A 379 -14.69 4.52 13.28
CA LEU A 379 -15.10 5.83 13.78
C LEU A 379 -16.36 6.33 13.05
N ALA A 380 -16.44 6.14 11.73
CA ALA A 380 -17.59 6.51 10.93
C ALA A 380 -18.86 5.70 11.31
N ILE A 381 -18.72 4.39 11.59
CA ILE A 381 -19.82 3.60 12.15
C ILE A 381 -20.24 4.16 13.51
N GLY A 382 -19.29 4.43 14.39
CA GLY A 382 -19.56 4.92 15.75
C GLY A 382 -20.24 6.29 15.77
N THR A 383 -19.99 7.13 14.75
CA THR A 383 -20.53 8.49 14.62
C THR A 383 -21.79 8.58 13.74
N GLY A 384 -22.23 7.48 13.12
CA GLY A 384 -23.45 7.42 12.32
C GLY A 384 -23.41 8.20 10.99
N ARG A 385 -22.24 8.65 10.52
CA ARG A 385 -22.12 9.43 9.28
C ARG A 385 -22.16 8.54 8.03
N ARG A 386 -22.87 8.99 6.99
CA ARG A 386 -22.88 8.34 5.66
C ARG A 386 -21.46 8.34 5.06
N ARG A 387 -21.06 7.19 4.52
CA ARG A 387 -19.69 6.95 4.06
C ARG A 387 -19.52 7.28 2.58
N THR A 388 -18.49 8.06 2.28
CA THR A 388 -17.86 8.09 0.95
C THR A 388 -16.45 7.52 1.10
N LEU A 389 -16.15 6.43 0.41
CA LEU A 389 -14.90 5.68 0.56
C LEU A 389 -13.68 6.46 0.03
N ILE A 390 -13.89 7.36 -0.94
CA ILE A 390 -12.83 8.14 -1.59
C ILE A 390 -12.23 9.20 -0.63
N PRO A 391 -13.02 10.05 0.07
CA PRO A 391 -12.53 10.91 1.14
C PRO A 391 -11.79 10.18 2.26
N ALA A 392 -12.24 8.98 2.64
CA ALA A 392 -11.57 8.18 3.67
C ALA A 392 -10.17 7.74 3.23
N LEU A 393 -10.00 7.33 1.96
CA LEU A 393 -8.70 7.01 1.38
C LEU A 393 -7.80 8.24 1.31
N ALA A 394 -8.30 9.38 0.84
CA ALA A 394 -7.54 10.63 0.76
C ALA A 394 -7.06 11.09 2.15
N THR A 395 -7.95 11.00 3.15
CA THR A 395 -7.62 11.33 4.54
C THR A 395 -6.56 10.38 5.11
N ALA A 396 -6.69 9.07 4.85
CA ALA A 396 -5.70 8.09 5.29
C ALA A 396 -4.31 8.36 4.69
N VAL A 397 -4.25 8.69 3.39
CA VAL A 397 -3.01 9.05 2.71
C VAL A 397 -2.39 10.30 3.32
N LEU A 398 -3.18 11.36 3.53
CA LEU A 398 -2.71 12.59 4.18
C LEU A 398 -2.14 12.31 5.57
N LEU A 399 -2.89 11.65 6.45
CA LEU A 399 -2.45 11.36 7.82
C LEU A 399 -1.17 10.53 7.85
N LEU A 400 -1.05 9.53 6.98
CA LEU A 400 0.15 8.68 6.92
C LEU A 400 1.37 9.44 6.40
N LEU A 401 1.22 10.29 5.38
CA LEU A 401 2.30 11.12 4.86
C LEU A 401 2.75 12.20 5.85
N LEU A 402 1.84 12.74 6.66
CA LEU A 402 2.19 13.67 7.74
C LEU A 402 2.89 12.96 8.90
N TYR A 403 2.58 11.68 9.14
CA TYR A 403 3.21 10.88 10.19
C TYR A 403 4.60 10.36 9.79
N ASP A 404 4.74 9.82 8.58
CA ASP A 404 6.01 9.32 8.04
C ASP A 404 6.12 9.68 6.55
N PRO A 405 6.80 10.78 6.20
CA PRO A 405 6.91 11.26 4.82
C PRO A 405 7.66 10.28 3.92
N TRP A 406 8.48 9.39 4.48
CA TRP A 406 9.20 8.35 3.73
C TRP A 406 8.26 7.38 3.01
N LEU A 407 7.03 7.23 3.50
CA LEU A 407 5.99 6.44 2.85
C LEU A 407 5.70 6.91 1.42
N ALA A 408 5.89 8.21 1.13
CA ALA A 408 5.69 8.78 -0.21
C ALA A 408 6.55 8.13 -1.29
N ARG A 409 7.71 7.58 -0.92
CA ARG A 409 8.66 6.92 -1.83
C ARG A 409 8.68 5.39 -1.68
N SER A 410 7.82 4.87 -0.81
CA SER A 410 7.68 3.42 -0.66
C SER A 410 6.76 2.85 -1.73
N TYR A 411 7.27 1.91 -2.52
CA TYR A 411 6.51 1.29 -3.59
C TYR A 411 5.30 0.50 -3.09
N GLY A 412 5.42 -0.16 -1.93
CA GLY A 412 4.31 -0.87 -1.31
C GLY A 412 3.13 0.05 -0.98
N PHE A 413 3.39 1.24 -0.42
CA PHE A 413 2.34 2.23 -0.15
C PHE A 413 1.70 2.72 -1.45
N LEU A 414 2.51 3.07 -2.45
CA LEU A 414 2.03 3.52 -3.76
C LEU A 414 1.10 2.49 -4.41
N LEU A 415 1.55 1.24 -4.53
CA LEU A 415 0.77 0.13 -5.10
C LEU A 415 -0.53 -0.10 -4.33
N SER A 416 -0.48 -0.01 -3.00
CA SER A 416 -1.64 -0.22 -2.13
C SER A 416 -2.72 0.87 -2.28
N VAL A 417 -2.31 2.14 -2.41
CA VAL A 417 -3.22 3.26 -2.65
C VAL A 417 -3.79 3.21 -4.07
N LEU A 418 -2.94 2.96 -5.08
CA LEU A 418 -3.36 2.84 -6.48
C LEU A 418 -4.38 1.70 -6.68
N ALA A 419 -4.11 0.53 -6.11
CA ALA A 419 -5.05 -0.59 -6.15
C ALA A 419 -6.39 -0.21 -5.52
N THR A 420 -6.38 0.40 -4.33
CA THR A 420 -7.62 0.79 -3.65
C THR A 420 -8.39 1.86 -4.45
N ALA A 421 -7.69 2.84 -5.01
CA ALA A 421 -8.31 3.86 -5.85
C ALA A 421 -8.93 3.25 -7.13
N ALA A 422 -8.25 2.29 -7.77
CA ALA A 422 -8.75 1.55 -8.92
C ALA A 422 -10.00 0.73 -8.58
N LEU A 423 -10.00 0.03 -7.44
CA LEU A 423 -11.15 -0.72 -6.94
C LEU A 423 -12.36 0.18 -6.67
N LEU A 424 -12.15 1.40 -6.17
CA LEU A 424 -13.26 2.32 -5.85
C LEU A 424 -13.80 3.08 -7.07
N THR A 425 -12.99 3.31 -8.11
CA THR A 425 -13.35 4.19 -9.23
C THR A 425 -13.54 3.46 -10.56
N ILE A 426 -12.70 2.48 -10.86
CA ILE A 426 -12.66 1.78 -12.16
C ILE A 426 -13.48 0.48 -12.08
N ALA A 427 -13.28 -0.32 -11.04
CA ALA A 427 -13.90 -1.64 -10.91
C ALA A 427 -15.44 -1.63 -11.01
N PRO A 428 -16.20 -0.69 -10.39
CA PRO A 428 -17.65 -0.67 -10.50
C PRO A 428 -18.13 -0.44 -11.94
N ARG A 429 -17.40 0.42 -12.69
CA ARG A 429 -17.73 0.75 -14.09
C ARG A 429 -17.47 -0.44 -15.01
N TRP A 430 -16.40 -1.20 -14.74
CA TRP A 430 -16.05 -2.40 -15.49
C TRP A 430 -16.98 -3.56 -15.16
N SER A 431 -17.32 -3.75 -13.88
CA SER A 431 -18.31 -4.75 -13.44
C SER A 431 -19.67 -4.52 -14.13
N ALA A 432 -20.18 -3.29 -14.12
CA ALA A 432 -21.41 -2.94 -14.82
C ALA A 432 -21.33 -3.13 -16.35
N ALA A 433 -20.14 -3.03 -16.96
CA ALA A 433 -19.94 -3.32 -18.37
C ALA A 433 -19.96 -4.84 -18.66
N LEU A 434 -19.38 -5.66 -17.77
CA LEU A 434 -19.41 -7.12 -17.86
C LEU A 434 -20.82 -7.69 -17.60
N GLN A 435 -21.53 -7.17 -16.61
CA GLN A 435 -22.90 -7.59 -16.29
C GLN A 435 -23.87 -7.34 -17.45
N ARG A 436 -23.72 -6.20 -18.16
CA ARG A 436 -24.46 -5.91 -19.40
C ARG A 436 -24.23 -6.95 -20.51
N ARG A 437 -23.18 -7.76 -20.40
CA ARG A 437 -22.83 -8.83 -21.35
C ARG A 437 -23.17 -10.24 -20.83
N ARG A 438 -24.07 -10.33 -19.85
CA ARG A 438 -24.55 -11.60 -19.25
C ARG A 438 -23.52 -12.40 -18.45
N VAL A 439 -22.41 -11.78 -18.04
CA VAL A 439 -21.50 -12.40 -17.05
C VAL A 439 -22.19 -12.38 -15.68
N PRO A 440 -22.19 -13.49 -14.92
CA PRO A 440 -22.75 -13.52 -13.56
C PRO A 440 -22.20 -12.39 -12.68
N PRO A 441 -23.03 -11.76 -11.84
CA PRO A 441 -22.66 -10.52 -11.12
C PRO A 441 -21.43 -10.69 -10.23
N ARG A 442 -21.31 -11.84 -9.55
CA ARG A 442 -20.16 -12.15 -8.69
C ARG A 442 -18.85 -12.28 -9.47
N LEU A 443 -18.89 -12.98 -10.61
CA LEU A 443 -17.70 -13.12 -11.47
C LEU A 443 -17.34 -11.79 -12.11
N ALA A 444 -18.33 -10.99 -12.52
CA ALA A 444 -18.11 -9.67 -13.08
C ALA A 444 -17.42 -8.74 -12.07
N GLU A 445 -17.82 -8.77 -10.80
CA GLU A 445 -17.19 -7.98 -9.73
C GLU A 445 -15.73 -8.38 -9.51
N VAL A 446 -15.45 -9.68 -9.35
CA VAL A 446 -14.10 -10.15 -9.05
C VAL A 446 -13.16 -9.95 -10.25
N LEU A 447 -13.61 -10.26 -11.46
CA LEU A 447 -12.83 -10.04 -12.68
C LEU A 447 -12.57 -8.55 -12.93
N ALA A 448 -13.58 -7.70 -12.70
CA ALA A 448 -13.40 -6.26 -12.85
C ALA A 448 -12.46 -5.67 -11.81
N ALA A 449 -12.53 -6.13 -10.56
CA ALA A 449 -11.62 -5.71 -9.49
C ALA A 449 -10.17 -6.11 -9.79
N ALA A 450 -9.93 -7.38 -10.15
CA ALA A 450 -8.62 -7.89 -10.50
C ALA A 450 -8.04 -7.18 -11.72
N ALA A 451 -8.83 -7.01 -12.78
CA ALA A 451 -8.39 -6.32 -13.99
C ALA A 451 -8.11 -4.83 -13.74
N ALA A 452 -8.94 -4.14 -12.94
CA ALA A 452 -8.74 -2.73 -12.62
C ALA A 452 -7.47 -2.52 -11.79
N ALA A 453 -7.24 -3.37 -10.78
CA ALA A 453 -6.01 -3.34 -9.99
C ALA A 453 -4.78 -3.59 -10.86
N GLN A 454 -4.80 -4.64 -11.70
CA GLN A 454 -3.67 -4.97 -12.58
C GLN A 454 -3.39 -3.85 -13.59
N ALA A 455 -4.42 -3.27 -14.20
CA ALA A 455 -4.25 -2.20 -15.18
C ALA A 455 -3.57 -0.95 -14.60
N VAL A 456 -3.82 -0.63 -13.33
CA VAL A 456 -3.21 0.54 -12.67
C VAL A 456 -1.86 0.20 -12.03
N CYS A 457 -1.70 -1.00 -11.46
CA CYS A 457 -0.48 -1.40 -10.75
C CYS A 457 0.62 -1.94 -11.67
N ALA A 458 0.28 -2.57 -12.80
CA ALA A 458 1.26 -3.23 -13.68
C ALA A 458 2.39 -2.30 -14.18
N PRO A 459 2.13 -1.04 -14.61
CA PRO A 459 3.21 -0.13 -15.00
C PRO A 459 4.23 0.13 -13.88
N VAL A 460 3.76 0.24 -12.63
CA VAL A 460 4.62 0.48 -11.47
C VAL A 460 5.43 -0.79 -11.14
N VAL A 461 4.79 -1.96 -11.21
CA VAL A 461 5.47 -3.25 -11.02
C VAL A 461 6.52 -3.49 -12.11
N ALA A 462 6.24 -3.14 -13.35
CA ALA A 462 7.18 -3.30 -14.47
C ALA A 462 8.48 -2.51 -14.27
N VAL A 463 8.42 -1.29 -13.70
CA VAL A 463 9.63 -0.51 -13.33
C VAL A 463 10.46 -1.24 -12.29
N LEU A 464 9.80 -1.87 -11.31
CA LEU A 464 10.45 -2.51 -10.18
C LEU A 464 11.07 -3.84 -10.51
N ALA A 465 10.34 -4.64 -11.26
CA ALA A 465 10.62 -6.05 -11.43
C ALA A 465 11.19 -6.36 -12.82
N ALA A 466 11.19 -5.39 -13.74
CA ALA A 466 11.66 -5.52 -15.13
C ALA A 466 11.03 -6.72 -15.88
N HIS A 467 9.81 -7.10 -15.48
CA HIS A 467 9.02 -8.13 -16.14
C HIS A 467 7.53 -7.80 -16.05
N VAL A 468 6.76 -8.40 -16.94
CA VAL A 468 5.30 -8.36 -16.94
C VAL A 468 4.79 -9.80 -16.96
N SER A 469 4.03 -10.19 -15.94
CA SER A 469 3.41 -11.52 -15.88
C SER A 469 2.12 -11.54 -16.71
N LEU A 470 2.05 -12.45 -17.68
CA LEU A 470 0.87 -12.65 -18.52
C LEU A 470 -0.19 -13.54 -17.84
N VAL A 471 0.23 -14.32 -16.85
CA VAL A 471 -0.60 -15.28 -16.10
C VAL A 471 -1.07 -14.68 -14.75
N ALA A 472 -0.72 -13.43 -14.46
CA ALA A 472 -1.06 -12.73 -13.22
C ALA A 472 -2.55 -12.80 -12.87
N ILE A 473 -3.44 -12.45 -13.81
CA ILE A 473 -4.88 -12.40 -13.55
C ILE A 473 -5.46 -13.78 -13.17
N PRO A 474 -5.28 -14.86 -13.96
CA PRO A 474 -5.81 -16.17 -13.59
C PRO A 474 -5.15 -16.75 -12.33
N CYS A 475 -3.83 -16.57 -12.15
CA CYS A 475 -3.14 -17.01 -10.94
C CYS A 475 -3.65 -16.28 -9.69
N ASN A 476 -3.79 -14.95 -9.74
CA ASN A 476 -4.31 -14.15 -8.63
C ASN A 476 -5.74 -14.56 -8.28
N LEU A 477 -6.61 -14.73 -9.28
CA LEU A 477 -8.01 -15.12 -9.04
C LEU A 477 -8.12 -16.50 -8.35
N LEU A 478 -7.35 -17.48 -8.84
CA LEU A 478 -7.36 -18.84 -8.28
C LEU A 478 -6.69 -18.91 -6.91
N ALA A 479 -5.64 -18.12 -6.69
CA ALA A 479 -4.97 -18.03 -5.39
C ALA A 479 -5.86 -17.32 -4.35
N GLU A 480 -6.51 -16.22 -4.73
CA GLU A 480 -7.32 -15.39 -3.82
C GLU A 480 -8.50 -16.16 -3.21
N LEU A 481 -9.06 -17.14 -3.91
CA LEU A 481 -10.08 -18.05 -3.38
C LEU A 481 -9.59 -18.81 -2.12
N ALA A 482 -8.31 -19.15 -2.08
CA ALA A 482 -7.68 -19.86 -0.95
C ALA A 482 -7.05 -18.92 0.09
N VAL A 483 -6.79 -17.65 -0.25
CA VAL A 483 -6.21 -16.67 0.69
C VAL A 483 -7.12 -16.44 1.89
N ALA A 484 -8.42 -16.25 1.68
CA ALA A 484 -9.34 -15.99 2.79
C ALA A 484 -9.40 -17.12 3.83
N PRO A 485 -9.61 -18.41 3.47
CA PRO A 485 -9.56 -19.49 4.44
C PRO A 485 -8.16 -19.69 5.05
N ALA A 486 -7.08 -19.54 4.27
CA ALA A 486 -5.72 -19.64 4.80
C ALA A 486 -5.42 -18.57 5.86
N THR A 487 -5.84 -17.33 5.62
CA THR A 487 -5.67 -16.21 6.55
C THR A 487 -6.46 -16.44 7.84
N VAL A 488 -7.75 -16.82 7.75
CA VAL A 488 -8.58 -17.06 8.94
C VAL A 488 -8.03 -18.20 9.79
N LEU A 489 -7.71 -19.34 9.18
CA LEU A 489 -7.16 -20.50 9.89
C LEU A 489 -5.76 -20.21 10.45
N GLY A 490 -4.93 -19.47 9.70
CA GLY A 490 -3.60 -19.08 10.13
C GLY A 490 -3.60 -18.14 11.34
N PHE A 491 -4.48 -17.13 11.36
CA PHE A 491 -4.67 -16.28 12.53
C PHE A 491 -5.29 -17.03 13.71
N ALA A 492 -6.19 -17.99 13.46
CA ALA A 492 -6.72 -18.86 14.50
C ALA A 492 -5.61 -19.75 15.11
N ALA A 493 -4.74 -20.33 14.29
CA ALA A 493 -3.58 -21.10 14.75
C ALA A 493 -2.61 -20.23 15.56
N LEU A 494 -2.36 -19.00 15.11
CA LEU A 494 -1.53 -18.02 15.82
C LEU A 494 -2.09 -17.70 17.21
N ALA A 495 -3.40 -17.47 17.31
CA ALA A 495 -4.07 -17.18 18.58
C ALA A 495 -4.15 -18.40 19.51
N ALA A 496 -4.27 -19.61 18.96
CA ALA A 496 -4.32 -20.86 19.71
C ALA A 496 -2.93 -21.34 20.19
N ALA A 497 -1.86 -20.96 19.51
CA ALA A 497 -0.49 -21.42 19.80
C ALA A 497 -0.04 -21.27 21.27
N PRO A 498 -0.28 -20.15 21.97
CA PRO A 498 0.09 -20.02 23.39
C PRO A 498 -0.82 -20.79 24.35
N LEU A 499 -2.05 -21.13 23.95
CA LEU A 499 -3.06 -21.77 24.81
C LEU A 499 -3.05 -23.29 24.68
N ALA A 500 -2.97 -23.80 23.45
CA ALA A 500 -3.01 -25.23 23.15
C ALA A 500 -2.27 -25.52 21.84
N MET A 501 -1.00 -25.90 21.94
CA MET A 501 -0.17 -26.25 20.78
C MET A 501 -0.77 -27.37 19.89
N PRO A 502 -1.42 -28.42 20.42
CA PRO A 502 -2.08 -29.43 19.58
C PRO A 502 -3.21 -28.85 18.71
N VAL A 503 -4.02 -27.95 19.27
CA VAL A 503 -5.10 -27.26 18.53
C VAL A 503 -4.50 -26.34 17.47
N ALA A 504 -3.43 -25.62 17.80
CA ALA A 504 -2.72 -24.79 16.83
C ALA A 504 -2.14 -25.62 15.67
N LYS A 505 -1.59 -26.81 15.94
CA LYS A 505 -1.13 -27.74 14.91
C LYS A 505 -2.27 -28.24 14.03
N ALA A 506 -3.42 -28.60 14.62
CA ALA A 506 -4.59 -29.03 13.85
C ALA A 506 -5.14 -27.91 12.93
N LEU A 507 -5.21 -26.69 13.44
CA LEU A 507 -5.60 -25.51 12.65
C LEU A 507 -4.57 -25.19 11.55
N ALA A 508 -3.27 -25.31 11.85
CA ALA A 508 -2.21 -25.13 10.87
C ALA A 508 -2.24 -26.23 9.79
N TRP A 509 -2.55 -27.47 10.15
CA TRP A 509 -2.76 -28.57 9.21
C TRP A 509 -3.92 -28.28 8.26
N LEU A 510 -5.06 -27.82 8.79
CA LEU A 510 -6.21 -27.41 7.98
C LEU A 510 -5.87 -26.21 7.09
N ALA A 511 -5.08 -25.25 7.58
CA ALA A 511 -4.56 -24.12 6.80
C ALA A 511 -3.54 -24.53 5.74
N GLY A 512 -2.88 -25.68 5.91
CA GLY A 512 -1.92 -26.24 4.98
C GLY A 512 -2.55 -26.56 3.62
N TRP A 513 -3.82 -26.97 3.58
CA TRP A 513 -4.56 -27.25 2.35
C TRP A 513 -4.74 -26.02 1.44
N PRO A 514 -5.36 -24.91 1.88
CA PRO A 514 -5.49 -23.72 1.06
C PRO A 514 -4.12 -23.09 0.74
N THR A 515 -3.16 -23.17 1.67
CA THR A 515 -1.79 -22.70 1.42
C THR A 515 -1.10 -23.52 0.32
N GLY A 516 -1.27 -24.84 0.35
CA GLY A 516 -0.79 -25.75 -0.69
C GLY A 516 -1.43 -25.48 -2.06
N TRP A 517 -2.72 -25.16 -2.09
CA TRP A 517 -3.40 -24.74 -3.32
C TRP A 517 -2.74 -23.50 -3.96
N ILE A 518 -2.46 -22.46 -3.17
CA ILE A 518 -1.77 -21.25 -3.65
C ILE A 518 -0.42 -21.61 -4.29
N VAL A 519 0.36 -22.48 -3.62
CA VAL A 519 1.65 -22.95 -4.14
C VAL A 519 1.50 -23.73 -5.44
N ILE A 520 0.50 -24.61 -5.54
CA ILE A 520 0.24 -25.39 -6.77
C ILE A 520 -0.11 -24.47 -7.93
N VAL A 521 -1.01 -23.50 -7.70
CA VAL A 521 -1.39 -22.49 -8.70
C VAL A 521 -0.16 -21.70 -9.15
N ALA A 522 0.69 -21.28 -8.21
CA ALA A 522 1.90 -20.53 -8.52
C ALA A 522 2.89 -21.36 -9.35
N ARG A 523 3.19 -22.61 -8.93
CA ARG A 523 4.13 -23.49 -9.65
C ARG A 523 3.61 -23.87 -11.04
N ARG A 524 2.32 -24.16 -11.19
CA ARG A 524 1.69 -24.46 -12.48
C ARG A 524 1.67 -23.24 -13.41
N GLY A 525 1.40 -22.06 -12.86
CA GLY A 525 1.45 -20.80 -13.60
C GLY A 525 2.87 -20.46 -14.08
N ALA A 526 3.87 -20.64 -13.21
CA ALA A 526 5.27 -20.39 -13.55
C ALA A 526 5.87 -21.41 -14.54
N ALA A 527 5.31 -22.62 -14.59
CA ALA A 527 5.74 -23.65 -15.56
C ALA A 527 5.29 -23.36 -17.00
N LEU A 528 4.43 -22.36 -17.23
CA LEU A 528 4.05 -21.96 -18.58
C LEU A 528 5.22 -21.22 -19.26
N PRO A 529 5.59 -21.60 -20.49
CA PRO A 529 6.81 -21.08 -21.14
C PRO A 529 6.78 -19.56 -21.36
N GLY A 530 5.61 -18.97 -21.59
CA GLY A 530 5.40 -17.52 -21.67
C GLY A 530 4.80 -16.91 -20.41
N ALA A 531 5.08 -17.44 -19.22
CA ALA A 531 4.47 -16.94 -17.97
C ALA A 531 4.80 -15.46 -17.70
N SER A 532 6.03 -15.05 -17.99
CA SER A 532 6.50 -13.67 -17.86
C SER A 532 7.27 -13.24 -19.11
N VAL A 533 7.14 -11.94 -19.44
CA VAL A 533 7.91 -11.31 -20.52
C VAL A 533 8.83 -10.27 -19.90
N GLY A 534 10.12 -10.33 -20.24
CA GLY A 534 11.09 -9.30 -19.85
C GLY A 534 10.68 -7.95 -20.42
N TRP A 535 10.53 -6.95 -19.55
CA TRP A 535 10.10 -5.61 -19.93
C TRP A 535 11.13 -4.59 -19.43
N PRO A 536 11.41 -3.50 -20.18
CA PRO A 536 12.38 -2.50 -19.72
C PRO A 536 11.99 -1.95 -18.34
N GLY A 537 12.85 -2.17 -17.33
CA GLY A 537 12.69 -1.65 -15.96
C GLY A 537 12.96 -0.14 -15.85
N SER A 538 12.52 0.64 -16.84
CA SER A 538 12.68 2.09 -16.90
C SER A 538 11.31 2.77 -16.85
N TRP A 539 11.27 4.04 -16.43
CA TRP A 539 10.05 4.84 -16.46
C TRP A 539 9.48 4.98 -17.88
N LEU A 540 10.33 4.93 -18.92
CA LEU A 540 9.90 4.88 -20.32
C LEU A 540 9.18 3.57 -20.63
N GLY A 541 9.71 2.44 -20.14
CA GLY A 541 9.03 1.14 -20.21
C GLY A 541 7.66 1.18 -19.50
N ALA A 542 7.59 1.81 -18.33
CA ALA A 542 6.33 2.00 -17.60
C ALA A 542 5.30 2.79 -18.42
N LEU A 543 5.72 3.90 -19.03
CA LEU A 543 4.87 4.75 -19.86
C LEU A 543 4.38 3.97 -21.08
N ALA A 544 5.26 3.24 -21.77
CA ALA A 544 4.89 2.38 -22.89
C ALA A 544 3.84 1.34 -22.48
N LEU A 545 4.01 0.66 -21.35
CA LEU A 545 3.04 -0.31 -20.85
C LEU A 545 1.71 0.34 -20.47
N ALA A 546 1.75 1.52 -19.84
CA ALA A 546 0.56 2.29 -19.50
C ALA A 546 -0.21 2.72 -20.77
N THR A 547 0.49 3.21 -21.80
CA THR A 547 -0.09 3.58 -23.08
C THR A 547 -0.72 2.38 -23.77
N VAL A 548 -0.02 1.24 -23.84
CA VAL A 548 -0.57 -0.01 -24.37
C VAL A 548 -1.81 -0.43 -23.59
N THR A 549 -1.80 -0.36 -22.26
CA THR A 549 -2.94 -0.72 -21.41
C THR A 549 -4.14 0.19 -21.68
N VAL A 550 -3.94 1.50 -21.78
CA VAL A 550 -5.00 2.47 -22.11
C VAL A 550 -5.55 2.24 -23.52
N LEU A 551 -4.69 1.98 -24.50
CA LEU A 551 -5.09 1.63 -25.86
C LEU A 551 -5.92 0.35 -25.86
N VAL A 552 -5.46 -0.71 -25.19
CA VAL A 552 -6.20 -1.97 -25.07
C VAL A 552 -7.55 -1.74 -24.39
N VAL A 553 -7.65 -0.98 -23.29
CA VAL A 553 -8.92 -0.73 -22.59
C VAL A 553 -9.89 0.11 -23.44
N THR A 554 -9.40 1.13 -24.15
CA THR A 554 -10.23 2.00 -24.98
C THR A 554 -10.70 1.28 -26.24
N PHE A 555 -9.79 0.58 -26.93
CA PHE A 555 -10.10 -0.24 -28.08
C PHE A 555 -10.83 -1.52 -27.71
N ALA A 556 -10.72 -2.05 -26.49
CA ALA A 556 -11.46 -3.22 -26.04
C ALA A 556 -12.96 -3.00 -26.22
N ARG A 557 -13.50 -1.78 -26.00
CA ARG A 557 -14.92 -1.50 -26.27
C ARG A 557 -15.31 -1.72 -27.73
N ARG A 558 -14.40 -1.48 -28.67
CA ARG A 558 -14.57 -1.69 -30.11
C ARG A 558 -14.27 -3.13 -30.52
N LEU A 559 -13.23 -3.74 -29.94
CA LEU A 559 -12.83 -5.13 -30.10
C LEU A 559 -13.95 -6.07 -29.64
N LEU A 560 -14.51 -5.80 -28.46
CA LEU A 560 -15.63 -6.51 -27.85
C LEU A 560 -16.96 -6.32 -28.59
N ARG A 561 -17.04 -5.48 -29.64
CA ARG A 561 -18.19 -5.43 -30.56
C ARG A 561 -18.05 -6.44 -31.71
N HIS A 562 -16.83 -6.89 -32.02
CA HIS A 562 -16.57 -7.86 -33.06
C HIS A 562 -16.04 -9.16 -32.45
N PRO A 563 -16.86 -10.22 -32.34
CA PRO A 563 -16.48 -11.45 -31.65
C PRO A 563 -15.21 -12.09 -32.22
N TRP A 564 -14.96 -11.91 -33.52
CA TRP A 564 -13.76 -12.42 -34.19
C TRP A 564 -12.46 -11.72 -33.74
N LEU A 565 -12.50 -10.42 -33.44
CA LEU A 565 -11.33 -9.71 -32.93
C LEU A 565 -11.01 -10.08 -31.47
N CYS A 566 -12.05 -10.41 -30.69
CA CYS A 566 -11.86 -10.96 -29.34
C CYS A 566 -11.26 -12.37 -29.38
N THR A 567 -11.76 -13.25 -30.25
CA THR A 567 -11.16 -14.58 -30.41
C THR A 567 -9.74 -14.49 -30.96
N ALA A 568 -9.45 -13.60 -31.91
CA ALA A 568 -8.09 -13.35 -32.38
C ALA A 568 -7.16 -12.84 -31.27
N ALA A 569 -7.60 -11.89 -30.44
CA ALA A 569 -6.80 -11.38 -29.31
C ALA A 569 -6.56 -12.44 -28.22
N VAL A 570 -7.58 -13.25 -27.90
CA VAL A 570 -7.43 -14.39 -26.98
C VAL A 570 -6.50 -15.44 -27.56
N LEU A 571 -6.60 -15.73 -28.85
CA LEU A 571 -5.73 -16.69 -29.55
C LEU A 571 -4.28 -16.19 -29.60
N ILE A 572 -4.05 -14.89 -29.87
CA ILE A 572 -2.73 -14.27 -29.82
C ILE A 572 -2.16 -14.32 -28.40
N LEU A 573 -2.95 -14.00 -27.38
CA LEU A 573 -2.52 -14.12 -25.98
C LEU A 573 -2.16 -15.58 -25.64
N LEU A 574 -3.00 -16.53 -26.05
CA LEU A 574 -2.75 -17.97 -25.86
C LEU A 574 -1.46 -18.40 -26.58
N LEU A 575 -1.24 -17.90 -27.78
CA LEU A 575 -0.07 -18.20 -28.60
C LEU A 575 1.20 -17.59 -27.99
N VAL A 576 1.15 -16.36 -27.47
CA VAL A 576 2.29 -15.74 -26.75
C VAL A 576 2.60 -16.50 -25.45
N VAL A 577 1.58 -16.98 -24.72
CA VAL A 577 1.76 -17.75 -23.47
C VAL A 577 2.31 -19.16 -23.74
N LEU A 578 1.85 -19.83 -24.80
CA LEU A 578 2.25 -21.21 -25.14
C LEU A 578 3.51 -21.29 -26.01
N ARG A 579 3.78 -20.25 -26.81
CA ARG A 579 4.93 -20.10 -27.71
C ARG A 579 5.52 -18.70 -27.49
N PRO A 580 6.28 -18.48 -26.40
CA PRO A 580 6.93 -17.20 -26.19
C PRO A 580 7.88 -16.94 -27.36
N VAL A 581 7.53 -15.99 -28.21
CA VAL A 581 8.51 -15.40 -29.13
C VAL A 581 9.51 -14.68 -28.24
N PRO A 582 10.84 -14.87 -28.39
CA PRO A 582 11.82 -14.11 -27.65
C PRO A 582 11.83 -12.66 -28.17
N ILE A 583 10.83 -11.88 -27.73
CA ILE A 583 10.70 -10.44 -28.02
C ILE A 583 11.94 -9.67 -27.57
N PRO A 584 12.61 -10.00 -26.42
CA PRO A 584 13.86 -9.35 -26.08
C PRO A 584 14.92 -9.54 -27.18
N GLY A 585 15.06 -10.74 -27.74
CA GLY A 585 16.07 -11.01 -28.77
C GLY A 585 15.79 -10.37 -30.13
N ALA A 586 14.53 -10.19 -30.48
CA ALA A 586 14.14 -9.47 -31.70
C ALA A 586 14.37 -7.96 -31.60
N ILE A 587 14.31 -7.37 -30.39
CA ILE A 587 14.51 -5.94 -30.15
C ILE A 587 15.98 -5.61 -29.81
N THR A 588 16.68 -6.50 -29.09
CA THR A 588 18.07 -6.27 -28.65
C THR A 588 19.12 -6.93 -29.54
N GLY A 589 18.72 -7.76 -30.52
CA GLY A 589 19.65 -8.51 -31.38
C GLY A 589 20.39 -9.63 -30.65
N TRP A 590 19.88 -10.09 -29.50
CA TRP A 590 20.53 -11.06 -28.63
C TRP A 590 19.75 -12.39 -28.57
N PRO A 591 20.38 -13.57 -28.77
CA PRO A 591 21.80 -13.78 -28.95
C PRO A 591 22.27 -13.50 -30.40
N PRO A 592 23.47 -12.92 -30.59
CA PRO A 592 24.06 -12.73 -31.91
C PRO A 592 24.30 -14.09 -32.60
N PRO A 593 24.34 -14.12 -33.95
CA PRO A 593 24.64 -15.34 -34.69
C PRO A 593 25.99 -15.92 -34.27
N GLY A 594 26.01 -17.22 -33.95
CA GLY A 594 27.21 -17.94 -33.50
C GLY A 594 27.37 -18.08 -31.97
N TRP A 595 26.44 -17.54 -31.18
CA TRP A 595 26.49 -17.70 -29.73
C TRP A 595 26.15 -19.13 -29.30
N ARG A 596 26.96 -19.70 -28.40
CA ARG A 596 26.74 -21.01 -27.78
C ARG A 596 26.57 -20.81 -26.27
N LEU A 597 25.41 -21.16 -25.74
CA LEU A 597 25.16 -21.24 -24.30
C LEU A 597 25.64 -22.60 -23.79
N VAL A 598 26.71 -22.61 -22.99
CA VAL A 598 27.13 -23.80 -22.25
C VAL A 598 26.59 -23.65 -20.83
N VAL A 599 25.51 -24.37 -20.51
CA VAL A 599 25.00 -24.47 -19.15
C VAL A 599 25.71 -25.64 -18.49
N CYS A 600 26.70 -25.35 -17.66
CA CYS A 600 27.30 -26.37 -16.81
C CYS A 600 26.32 -26.65 -15.65
N ASP A 601 25.76 -27.85 -15.65
CA ASP A 601 24.92 -28.33 -14.57
C ASP A 601 25.81 -28.63 -13.35
N VAL A 602 25.90 -27.69 -12.41
CA VAL A 602 26.61 -27.90 -11.15
C VAL A 602 25.66 -28.60 -10.19
N PHE A 603 25.44 -29.90 -10.39
CA PHE A 603 24.70 -30.71 -9.42
C PHE A 603 25.44 -30.76 -8.07
N PRO A 604 24.71 -30.81 -6.94
CA PRO A 604 25.30 -31.01 -5.62
C PRO A 604 25.74 -32.47 -5.49
N VAL A 605 26.95 -32.65 -4.95
CA VAL A 605 27.49 -33.94 -4.51
C VAL A 605 26.42 -34.69 -3.71
N ARG A 606 25.92 -35.81 -4.27
CA ARG A 606 25.27 -36.86 -3.49
C ARG A 606 26.33 -37.37 -2.51
N SER A 607 26.10 -37.16 -1.22
CA SER A 607 26.84 -37.81 -0.15
C SER A 607 26.62 -39.32 -0.23
N ALA A 608 27.59 -40.01 -0.78
CA ALA A 608 27.84 -41.43 -0.55
C ALA A 608 29.23 -41.53 0.09
N CYS A 609 29.25 -41.63 1.42
CA CYS A 609 30.17 -42.38 2.27
C CYS A 609 29.74 -42.16 3.72
#